data_AF-A0A936IQK8-F1
#
_entry.id   AF-A0A936IQK8-F1
#
_cell.length_a   1.000
_cell.length_b   1.000
_cell.length_c   1.000
_cell.angle_alpha   90.00
_cell.angle_beta   90.00
_cell.angle_gamma   90.00
#
_symmetry.space_group_name_H-M   'P 1'
#
loop_
_entity.id
_entity.type
_entity.pdbx_description
1 polymer ?
#
loop_
_entity_poly.entity_id
_entity_poly.type
_entity_poly.pdbx_seq_one_letter_code
_entity_poly.pdbx_strand_id
1 'polypeptide(L)'
;MLWNILIVLVLFAGAASPADLTLDSKEAAPGTTVTLAIRLAAQDAALTGLQADFEFAGDVMEVTAAVGPAAAEVEKQLIGKVAGTGRYRLMLIGFNRNRIGDGEVALITIQLNADAAGNYLLRLTGVTGTDADGNPISLRSAPATLRVRPGGGS
;
A
#
# COMPACT_ATOMS: atom_id res chain seq x y z
N MET A 1 -11.27 30.27 -55.55
CA MET A 1 -10.60 30.34 -54.23
C MET A 1 -11.59 29.83 -53.19
N LEU A 2 -11.47 28.57 -52.77
CA LEU A 2 -12.27 28.00 -51.66
C LEU A 2 -11.33 27.77 -50.48
N TRP A 3 -11.76 28.27 -49.34
CA TRP A 3 -11.01 28.50 -48.11
C TRP A 3 -11.12 27.28 -47.18
N ASN A 4 -9.99 26.85 -46.60
CA ASN A 4 -9.82 25.74 -45.64
C ASN A 4 -10.75 25.80 -44.42
N ILE A 5 -11.17 24.64 -43.89
CA ILE A 5 -11.14 24.40 -42.44
C ILE A 5 -10.65 22.96 -42.19
N LEU A 6 -9.45 22.83 -41.65
CA LEU A 6 -8.93 21.59 -41.08
C LEU A 6 -9.22 21.61 -39.58
N ILE A 7 -10.08 20.72 -39.08
CA ILE A 7 -10.34 20.58 -37.63
C ILE A 7 -9.32 19.60 -37.07
N VAL A 8 -8.38 20.08 -36.26
CA VAL A 8 -7.48 19.24 -35.49
C VAL A 8 -8.14 18.98 -34.14
N LEU A 9 -8.62 17.75 -33.93
CA LEU A 9 -9.15 17.30 -32.66
C LEU A 9 -7.96 16.96 -31.73
N VAL A 10 -7.62 17.88 -30.82
CA VAL A 10 -6.66 17.59 -29.76
C VAL A 10 -7.38 16.84 -28.64
N LEU A 11 -7.17 15.53 -28.57
CA LEU A 11 -7.59 14.73 -27.43
C LEU A 11 -6.67 15.06 -26.25
N PHE A 12 -7.16 15.85 -25.29
CA PHE A 12 -6.53 15.97 -23.99
C PHE A 12 -6.78 14.68 -23.21
N ALA A 13 -5.81 13.77 -23.19
CA ALA A 13 -5.79 12.70 -22.22
C ALA A 13 -5.60 13.34 -20.83
N GLY A 14 -6.66 13.42 -20.04
CA GLY A 14 -6.56 13.85 -18.64
C GLY A 14 -5.67 12.88 -17.89
N ALA A 15 -4.49 13.33 -17.45
CA ALA A 15 -3.64 12.54 -16.59
C ALA A 15 -4.35 12.39 -15.23
N ALA A 16 -4.82 11.18 -14.92
CA ALA A 16 -5.35 10.90 -13.59
C ALA A 16 -4.24 11.10 -12.55
N SER A 17 -4.54 11.85 -11.49
CA SER A 17 -3.61 12.00 -10.37
C SER A 17 -3.35 10.61 -9.78
N PRO A 18 -2.09 10.21 -9.62
CA PRO A 18 -1.76 8.93 -9.01
C PRO A 18 -2.26 8.90 -7.57
N ALA A 19 -2.81 7.77 -7.16
CA ALA A 19 -3.20 7.56 -5.77
C ALA A 19 -1.97 7.31 -4.90
N ASP A 20 -2.05 7.65 -3.61
CA ASP A 20 -0.97 7.50 -2.66
C ASP A 20 -1.22 6.33 -1.72
N LEU A 21 -0.17 5.53 -1.49
CA LEU A 21 -0.12 4.54 -0.41
C LEU A 21 0.87 5.00 0.66
N THR A 22 0.41 5.08 1.89
CA THR A 22 1.22 5.50 3.03
C THR A 22 1.23 4.45 4.13
N LEU A 23 2.32 4.47 4.90
CA LEU A 23 2.51 3.69 6.11
C LEU A 23 2.68 4.66 7.28
N ASP A 24 2.16 4.28 8.44
CA ASP A 24 2.43 5.04 9.66
C ASP A 24 3.84 4.73 10.20
N SER A 25 4.56 5.78 10.57
CA SER A 25 5.73 5.61 11.43
C SER A 25 5.27 5.31 12.85
N LYS A 26 5.95 4.38 13.54
CA LYS A 26 5.52 3.88 14.84
C LYS A 26 6.71 3.66 15.77
N GLU A 27 6.43 3.66 17.06
CA GLU A 27 7.40 3.25 18.09
C GLU A 27 6.90 1.97 18.76
N ALA A 28 7.83 1.08 19.12
CA ALA A 28 7.53 -0.20 19.73
C ALA A 28 8.64 -0.64 20.68
N ALA A 29 8.29 -1.50 21.64
CA ALA A 29 9.28 -2.17 22.48
C ALA A 29 9.76 -3.48 21.83
N PRO A 30 10.99 -3.94 22.12
CA PRO A 30 11.47 -5.25 21.69
C PRO A 30 10.52 -6.36 22.15
N GLY A 31 10.37 -7.42 21.34
CA GLY A 31 9.52 -8.57 21.66
C GLY A 31 8.00 -8.34 21.53
N THR A 32 7.58 -7.14 21.13
CA THR A 32 6.15 -6.80 20.99
C THR A 32 5.62 -7.06 19.58
N THR A 33 4.30 -7.24 19.49
CA THR A 33 3.57 -7.26 18.22
C THR A 33 3.19 -5.84 17.80
N VAL A 34 3.50 -5.47 16.56
CA VAL A 34 3.19 -4.16 16.00
C VAL A 34 2.26 -4.32 14.81
N THR A 35 1.12 -3.63 14.83
CA THR A 35 0.25 -3.48 13.65
C THR A 35 0.51 -2.14 12.98
N LEU A 36 0.74 -2.17 11.66
CA LEU A 36 0.93 -1.03 10.78
C LEU A 36 -0.21 -1.00 9.75
N ALA A 37 -0.84 0.16 9.57
CA ALA A 37 -1.85 0.32 8.54
C ALA A 37 -1.21 0.84 7.25
N ILE A 38 -1.56 0.22 6.12
CA ILE A 38 -1.34 0.78 4.79
C ILE A 38 -2.60 1.57 4.43
N ARG A 39 -2.44 2.89 4.24
CA ARG A 39 -3.55 3.78 3.88
C ARG A 39 -3.50 4.19 2.42
N LEU A 40 -4.66 4.19 1.79
CA LEU A 40 -4.89 4.70 0.45
C LEU A 40 -5.47 6.11 0.54
N ALA A 41 -4.88 7.03 -0.23
CA ALA A 41 -5.54 8.24 -0.70
C ALA A 41 -5.77 8.07 -2.20
N ALA A 42 -6.98 7.69 -2.58
CA ALA A 42 -7.37 7.31 -3.93
C ALA A 42 -7.41 8.50 -4.88
N GLN A 43 -7.61 9.72 -4.38
CA GLN A 43 -7.83 10.92 -5.21
C GLN A 43 -8.95 10.62 -6.23
N ASP A 44 -8.70 10.84 -7.52
CA ASP A 44 -9.62 10.49 -8.61
C ASP A 44 -9.39 9.08 -9.19
N ALA A 45 -8.44 8.30 -8.68
CA ALA A 45 -8.10 6.99 -9.21
C ALA A 45 -9.19 5.95 -8.93
N ALA A 46 -9.72 5.32 -9.99
CA ALA A 46 -10.71 4.26 -9.94
C ALA A 46 -10.11 2.89 -9.56
N LEU A 47 -9.34 2.84 -8.47
CA LEU A 47 -8.61 1.64 -8.04
C LEU A 47 -9.57 0.51 -7.63
N THR A 48 -9.39 -0.69 -8.17
CA THR A 48 -10.19 -1.88 -7.81
C THR A 48 -9.35 -3.05 -7.31
N GLY A 49 -8.03 -3.00 -7.53
CA GLY A 49 -7.05 -3.94 -6.99
C GLY A 49 -5.66 -3.33 -6.96
N LEU A 50 -4.80 -3.82 -6.06
CA LEU A 50 -3.41 -3.38 -5.97
C LEU A 50 -2.48 -4.53 -5.55
N GLN A 51 -1.23 -4.43 -5.95
CA GLN A 51 -0.12 -5.25 -5.46
C GLN A 51 0.97 -4.33 -4.93
N ALA A 52 1.61 -4.75 -3.84
CA ALA A 52 2.81 -4.11 -3.31
C ALA A 52 3.68 -5.15 -2.60
N ASP A 53 4.97 -4.88 -2.54
CA ASP A 53 5.91 -5.58 -1.66
C ASP A 53 6.17 -4.69 -0.44
N PHE A 54 5.84 -5.19 0.75
CA PHE A 54 6.24 -4.60 2.01
C PHE A 54 7.67 -5.04 2.34
N GLU A 55 8.58 -4.09 2.43
CA GLU A 55 9.98 -4.31 2.80
C GLU A 55 10.26 -3.85 4.23
N PHE A 56 10.90 -4.72 5.00
CA PHE A 56 11.34 -4.49 6.37
C PHE A 56 12.79 -4.98 6.51
N ALA A 57 13.72 -4.07 6.76
CA ALA A 57 15.13 -4.38 6.94
C ALA A 57 15.48 -4.60 8.41
N GLY A 58 15.09 -5.75 8.98
CA GLY A 58 15.39 -6.11 10.35
C GLY A 58 15.01 -7.54 10.71
N ASP A 59 15.49 -7.99 11.87
CA ASP A 59 15.18 -9.33 12.37
C ASP A 59 13.79 -9.34 12.99
N VAL A 60 12.84 -9.95 12.29
CA VAL A 60 11.46 -10.17 12.74
C VAL A 60 11.20 -11.66 12.89
N MET A 61 10.37 -12.03 13.86
CA MET A 61 9.98 -13.42 14.06
C MET A 61 8.88 -13.83 13.07
N GLU A 62 7.95 -12.92 12.78
CA GLU A 62 6.82 -13.19 11.88
C GLU A 62 6.29 -11.89 11.26
N VAL A 63 5.81 -12.00 10.01
CA VAL A 63 5.02 -10.96 9.34
C VAL A 63 3.76 -11.60 8.78
N THR A 64 2.60 -11.04 9.15
CA THR A 64 1.30 -11.42 8.59
C THR A 64 0.57 -10.18 8.09
N ALA A 65 -0.48 -10.39 7.31
CA ALA A 65 -1.28 -9.30 6.77
C ALA A 65 -2.77 -9.67 6.75
N ALA A 66 -3.62 -8.70 7.04
CA ALA A 66 -5.06 -8.79 6.97
C ALA A 66 -5.64 -7.65 6.13
N VAL A 67 -6.81 -7.87 5.54
CA VAL A 67 -7.52 -6.83 4.78
C VAL A 67 -7.91 -5.66 5.69
N GLY A 68 -7.73 -4.43 5.22
CA GLY A 68 -8.12 -3.24 5.95
C GLY A 68 -9.61 -2.87 5.73
N PRO A 69 -10.23 -2.09 6.63
CA PRO A 69 -11.64 -1.73 6.57
C PRO A 69 -12.10 -1.17 5.22
N ALA A 70 -11.36 -0.24 4.62
CA ALA A 70 -11.77 0.43 3.38
C ALA A 70 -11.86 -0.53 2.19
N ALA A 71 -11.03 -1.59 2.20
CA ALA A 71 -11.05 -2.61 1.16
C ALA A 71 -12.07 -3.73 1.46
N ALA A 72 -12.24 -4.07 2.74
CA ALA A 72 -13.22 -5.06 3.18
C ALA A 72 -14.67 -4.59 2.93
N GLU A 73 -14.94 -3.29 3.12
CA GLU A 73 -16.26 -2.67 2.87
C GLU A 73 -16.74 -2.87 1.42
N VAL A 74 -15.79 -2.96 0.49
CA VAL A 74 -16.04 -3.21 -0.94
C VAL A 74 -15.70 -4.65 -1.36
N GLU A 75 -15.70 -5.56 -0.39
CA GLU A 75 -15.55 -7.01 -0.53
C GLU A 75 -14.26 -7.44 -1.23
N LYS A 76 -13.15 -6.70 -1.03
CA LYS A 76 -11.82 -7.15 -1.44
C LYS A 76 -11.23 -8.07 -0.38
N GLN A 77 -10.28 -8.88 -0.83
CA GLN A 77 -9.52 -9.82 -0.03
C GLN A 77 -8.04 -9.52 -0.16
N LEU A 78 -7.31 -9.68 0.95
CA LEU A 78 -5.86 -9.54 0.96
C LEU A 78 -5.21 -10.92 0.98
N ILE A 79 -4.33 -11.17 0.01
CA ILE A 79 -3.45 -12.33 -0.03
C ILE A 79 -2.03 -11.84 0.23
N GLY A 80 -1.40 -12.41 1.25
CA GLY A 80 -0.03 -12.06 1.65
C GLY A 80 0.88 -13.28 1.74
N LYS A 81 2.12 -13.16 1.26
CA LYS A 81 3.17 -14.19 1.39
C LYS A 81 4.57 -13.60 1.43
N VAL A 82 5.49 -14.29 2.09
CA VAL A 82 6.93 -13.99 2.04
C VAL A 82 7.41 -14.11 0.58
N ALA A 83 8.09 -13.07 0.10
CA ALA A 83 8.58 -12.96 -1.28
C ALA A 83 10.11 -12.83 -1.35
N GLY A 84 10.80 -13.03 -0.23
CA GLY A 84 12.25 -12.93 -0.08
C GLY A 84 12.62 -12.48 1.33
N THR A 85 13.92 -12.47 1.64
CA THR A 85 14.41 -11.96 2.93
C THR A 85 13.98 -10.51 3.12
N GLY A 86 13.29 -10.22 4.23
CA GLY A 86 12.81 -8.88 4.55
C GLY A 86 11.73 -8.35 3.62
N ARG A 87 11.08 -9.21 2.80
CA ARG A 87 10.07 -8.79 1.82
C ARG A 87 8.82 -9.66 1.89
N TYR A 88 7.66 -9.01 2.02
CA TYR A 88 6.35 -9.65 2.09
C TYR A 88 5.44 -9.08 1.00
N ARG A 89 5.04 -9.90 0.04
CA ARG A 89 4.16 -9.51 -1.07
C ARG A 89 2.72 -9.51 -0.63
N LEU A 90 2.02 -8.46 -1.03
CA LEU A 90 0.61 -8.18 -0.76
C LEU A 90 -0.13 -8.07 -2.09
N MET A 91 -1.25 -8.76 -2.21
CA MET A 91 -2.20 -8.60 -3.31
C MET A 91 -3.58 -8.38 -2.73
N LEU A 92 -4.16 -7.20 -2.98
CA LEU A 92 -5.52 -6.86 -2.60
C LEU A 92 -6.39 -6.96 -3.85
N ILE A 93 -7.27 -7.96 -3.88
CA ILE A 93 -8.04 -8.32 -5.07
C ILE A 93 -9.47 -8.73 -4.68
N GLY A 94 -10.37 -8.73 -5.66
CA GLY A 94 -11.71 -9.30 -5.52
C GLY A 94 -12.29 -9.54 -6.90
N PHE A 95 -13.29 -10.43 -7.01
CA PHE A 95 -13.95 -10.70 -8.28
C PHE A 95 -14.97 -9.64 -8.69
N ASN A 96 -15.31 -8.72 -7.79
CA ASN A 96 -16.17 -7.58 -8.08
C ASN A 96 -15.38 -6.40 -8.68
N ARG A 97 -16.10 -5.44 -9.27
CA ARG A 97 -15.56 -4.23 -9.89
C ARG A 97 -15.62 -3.00 -8.98
N ASN A 98 -15.89 -3.19 -7.69
CA ASN A 98 -16.08 -2.09 -6.75
C ASN A 98 -14.78 -1.31 -6.56
N ARG A 99 -14.88 0.02 -6.56
CA ARG A 99 -13.76 0.94 -6.33
C ARG A 99 -13.40 0.94 -4.84
N ILE A 100 -12.11 0.90 -4.54
CA ILE A 100 -11.56 1.06 -3.20
C ILE A 100 -11.47 2.56 -2.91
N GLY A 101 -12.15 3.01 -1.85
CA GLY A 101 -12.11 4.39 -1.38
C GLY A 101 -10.89 4.69 -0.50
N ASP A 102 -10.80 5.93 -0.03
CA ASP A 102 -9.77 6.35 0.90
C ASP A 102 -9.84 5.57 2.22
N GLY A 103 -8.68 5.35 2.85
CA GLY A 103 -8.60 4.75 4.18
C GLY A 103 -7.65 3.55 4.27
N GLU A 104 -7.80 2.77 5.34
CA GLU A 104 -6.94 1.61 5.61
C GLU A 104 -7.32 0.43 4.71
N VAL A 105 -6.41 0.07 3.79
CA VAL A 105 -6.64 -0.98 2.79
C VAL A 105 -5.99 -2.32 3.16
N ALA A 106 -4.96 -2.28 4.01
CA ALA A 106 -4.32 -3.46 4.56
C ALA A 106 -3.73 -3.17 5.95
N LEU A 107 -3.71 -4.19 6.79
CA LEU A 107 -3.10 -4.18 8.12
C LEU A 107 -1.95 -5.19 8.13
N ILE A 108 -0.73 -4.71 8.36
CA ILE A 108 0.47 -5.54 8.47
C ILE A 108 0.79 -5.74 9.94
N THR A 109 0.89 -6.99 10.37
CA THR A 109 1.26 -7.34 11.74
C THR A 109 2.67 -7.92 11.73
N ILE A 110 3.55 -7.33 12.55
CA ILE A 110 4.94 -7.71 12.67
C ILE A 110 5.18 -8.14 14.12
N GLN A 111 5.72 -9.34 14.29
CA GLN A 111 6.22 -9.79 15.58
C GLN A 111 7.73 -9.50 15.66
N LEU A 112 8.10 -8.57 16.54
CA LEU A 112 9.50 -8.21 16.76
C LEU A 112 10.22 -9.27 17.59
N ASN A 113 11.50 -9.50 17.30
CA ASN A 113 12.36 -10.28 18.19
C ASN A 113 12.59 -9.55 19.52
N ALA A 114 12.89 -10.30 20.58
CA ALA A 114 13.08 -9.77 21.93
C ALA A 114 14.33 -8.87 22.07
N ASP A 115 15.30 -9.03 21.16
CA ASP A 115 16.54 -8.25 21.07
C ASP A 115 16.50 -7.17 19.98
N ALA A 116 15.36 -7.00 19.28
CA ALA A 116 15.22 -5.99 18.25
C ALA A 116 15.45 -4.58 18.81
N ALA A 117 16.30 -3.79 18.16
CA ALA A 117 16.59 -2.41 18.57
C ALA A 117 16.92 -1.51 17.37
N GLY A 118 16.68 -0.20 17.51
CA GLY A 118 17.08 0.80 16.52
C GLY A 118 15.93 1.30 15.64
N ASN A 119 16.27 1.84 14.48
CA ASN A 119 15.30 2.39 13.52
C ASN A 119 15.25 1.49 12.28
N TYR A 120 14.07 0.96 11.99
CA TYR A 120 13.82 0.13 10.83
C TYR A 120 13.10 0.94 9.76
N LEU A 121 13.67 0.95 8.55
CA LEU A 121 13.03 1.57 7.40
C LEU A 121 11.95 0.64 6.85
N LEU A 122 10.74 1.18 6.72
CA LEU A 122 9.58 0.50 6.16
C LEU A 122 9.34 1.05 4.75
N ARG A 123 9.19 0.17 3.76
CA ARG A 123 8.93 0.60 2.38
C ARG A 123 7.82 -0.21 1.76
N LEU A 124 7.02 0.45 0.93
CA LEU A 124 6.22 -0.21 -0.09
C LEU A 124 6.98 -0.07 -1.41
N THR A 125 7.21 -1.19 -2.07
CA THR A 125 7.89 -1.25 -3.37
C THR A 125 7.08 -2.08 -4.35
N GLY A 126 7.42 -2.01 -5.64
CA GLY A 126 6.68 -2.73 -6.68
C GLY A 126 5.18 -2.41 -6.66
N VAL A 127 4.82 -1.19 -6.25
CA VAL A 127 3.43 -0.78 -6.05
C VAL A 127 2.77 -0.61 -7.41
N THR A 128 1.73 -1.40 -7.67
CA THR A 128 0.96 -1.35 -8.92
C THR A 128 -0.53 -1.43 -8.62
N GLY A 129 -1.33 -0.55 -9.23
CA GLY A 129 -2.78 -0.55 -9.13
C GLY A 129 -3.45 -0.97 -10.43
N THR A 130 -4.71 -1.35 -10.36
CA THR A 130 -5.56 -1.62 -11.53
C THR A 130 -6.96 -1.03 -11.37
N ASP A 131 -7.54 -0.57 -12.46
CA ASP A 131 -8.97 -0.25 -12.54
C ASP A 131 -9.82 -1.52 -12.81
N ALA A 132 -11.13 -1.35 -12.94
CA ALA A 132 -12.07 -2.46 -13.13
C ALA A 132 -11.88 -3.21 -14.47
N ASP A 133 -11.21 -2.60 -15.44
CA ASP A 133 -10.96 -3.16 -16.77
C ASP A 133 -9.53 -3.73 -16.89
N GLY A 134 -8.77 -3.70 -15.78
CA GLY A 134 -7.39 -4.18 -15.71
C GLY A 134 -6.37 -3.19 -16.25
N ASN A 135 -6.75 -1.93 -16.52
CA ASN A 135 -5.78 -0.92 -16.90
C ASN A 135 -4.94 -0.51 -15.69
N PRO A 136 -3.64 -0.24 -15.89
CA PRO A 136 -2.75 0.15 -14.81
C PRO A 136 -3.16 1.51 -14.22
N ILE A 137 -3.18 1.59 -12.89
CA ILE A 137 -3.28 2.84 -12.13
C ILE A 137 -1.92 3.13 -11.49
N SER A 138 -1.43 4.34 -11.73
CA SER A 138 -0.22 4.85 -11.10
C SER A 138 -0.45 5.05 -9.61
N LEU A 139 0.46 4.50 -8.80
CA LEU A 139 0.47 4.63 -7.35
C LEU A 139 1.81 5.22 -6.90
N ARG A 140 1.79 6.07 -5.88
CA ARG A 140 2.99 6.53 -5.18
C ARG A 140 3.03 5.92 -3.79
N SER A 141 4.24 5.83 -3.24
CA SER A 141 4.41 5.44 -1.85
C SER A 141 5.58 6.19 -1.22
N ALA A 142 5.44 6.51 0.06
CA ALA A 142 6.49 7.10 0.88
C ALA A 142 7.01 6.09 1.91
N PRO A 143 8.31 6.10 2.24
CA PRO A 143 8.84 5.27 3.31
C PRO A 143 8.34 5.75 4.68
N ALA A 144 8.28 4.82 5.63
CA ALA A 144 8.00 5.09 7.03
C ALA A 144 9.11 4.52 7.93
N THR A 145 9.10 4.85 9.21
CA THR A 145 10.08 4.33 10.18
C THR A 145 9.39 3.63 11.34
N LEU A 146 9.84 2.41 11.66
CA LEU A 146 9.55 1.77 12.94
C LEU A 146 10.74 1.96 13.87
N ARG A 147 10.53 2.62 15.01
CA ARG A 147 11.56 2.80 16.04
C ARG A 147 11.35 1.78 17.15
N VAL A 148 12.36 0.96 17.40
CA VAL A 148 12.32 -0.05 18.45
C VAL A 148 13.30 0.33 19.55
N ARG A 149 12.76 0.56 20.75
CA ARG A 149 13.52 0.92 21.95
C ARG A 149 12.83 0.32 23.16
N PRO A 150 13.57 -0.09 24.22
CA PRO A 150 12.95 -0.51 25.47
C PRO A 150 11.92 0.53 25.91
N GLY A 151 10.69 0.09 26.17
CA GLY A 151 9.63 0.99 26.62
C GLY A 151 10.10 1.69 27.89
N GLY A 152 10.06 3.02 27.92
CA GLY A 152 10.21 3.75 29.16
C GLY A 152 9.09 3.30 30.08
N GLY A 153 9.44 2.61 31.18
CA GLY A 153 8.47 2.22 32.20
C GLY A 153 7.71 3.45 32.65
N SER A 154 6.41 3.48 32.39
CA SER A 154 5.47 4.36 33.09
C SER A 154 5.19 3.80 34.47
#